data_AF-A0AAT9SWT1-F1
#
_entry.id   AF-A0AAT9SWT1-F1
#
_cell.length_a   1.000
_cell.length_b   1.000
_cell.length_c   1.000
_cell.angle_alpha   90.00
_cell.angle_beta   90.00
_cell.angle_gamma   90.00
#
_symmetry.space_group_name_H-M   'P 1'
#
loop_
_entity.id
_entity.type
_entity.pdbx_description
1 polymer ?
#
loop_
_entity_poly.entity_id
_entity_poly.type
_entity_poly.pdbx_seq_one_letter_code
_entity_poly.pdbx_strand_id
1 'polypeptide(L)'
;MIRRLGLAAVLAGLAVPMLMPGEAAAQRRQQMPSRSELGGGQTEIPQAQQEKTFPLGASWSVVQLNGKPVYDRRATLLIDKNLRGTGFGGCNTFSASAYPLRQQALAVGPIALTKRSCDKGALEFERAFLTALRATRNWDLVNGRLVLKGAAGELTLSRSL
;
A
#
# COMPACT_ATOMS: atom_id res chain seq x y z
N MET A 1 87.27 16.35 28.69
CA MET A 1 86.30 15.47 29.37
C MET A 1 85.49 14.74 28.30
N ILE A 2 85.66 13.41 28.28
CA ILE A 2 84.76 12.34 27.78
C ILE A 2 84.34 12.46 26.30
N ARG A 3 85.21 12.00 25.36
CA ARG A 3 85.26 10.68 24.68
C ARG A 3 84.49 10.71 23.34
N ARG A 4 85.14 10.90 22.17
CA ARG A 4 85.92 9.91 21.36
C ARG A 4 85.11 8.60 21.22
N LEU A 5 84.72 8.05 20.07
CA LEU A 5 85.33 7.72 18.76
C LEU A 5 84.17 7.09 17.93
N GLY A 6 84.14 6.96 16.60
CA GLY A 6 85.14 7.17 15.56
C GLY A 6 84.65 6.60 14.22
N LEU A 7 85.43 6.90 13.18
CA LEU A 7 85.65 6.19 11.90
C LEU A 7 84.42 5.97 10.99
N ALA A 8 84.37 6.59 9.79
CA ALA A 8 85.03 6.13 8.56
C ALA A 8 84.54 4.70 8.19
N ALA A 9 84.16 4.35 6.97
CA ALA A 9 84.62 4.80 5.67
C ALA A 9 83.78 4.01 4.63
N VAL A 10 83.55 4.64 3.47
CA VAL A 10 83.70 4.08 2.11
C VAL A 10 82.99 2.74 1.78
N LEU A 11 82.13 2.76 0.75
CA LEU A 11 82.34 2.07 -0.54
C LEU A 11 81.01 1.85 -1.26
N ALA A 12 80.91 2.43 -2.46
CA ALA A 12 79.96 2.03 -3.48
C ALA A 12 80.25 0.59 -3.90
N GLY A 13 79.20 -0.23 -4.02
CA GLY A 13 79.27 -1.60 -4.55
C GLY A 13 78.05 -1.87 -5.42
N LEU A 14 78.28 -1.90 -6.74
CA LEU A 14 77.36 -2.43 -7.75
C LEU A 14 77.31 -3.96 -7.64
N ALA A 15 76.12 -4.57 -7.71
CA ALA A 15 75.87 -5.83 -8.44
C ALA A 15 74.41 -6.29 -8.27
N VAL A 16 73.80 -6.67 -9.39
CA VAL A 16 72.48 -7.28 -9.57
C VAL A 16 72.74 -8.72 -10.07
N PRO A 17 71.76 -9.64 -10.18
CA PRO A 17 70.87 -10.29 -9.20
C PRO A 17 71.15 -11.82 -9.10
N MET A 18 70.59 -12.56 -8.13
CA MET A 18 70.35 -14.01 -8.28
C MET A 18 69.11 -14.47 -7.51
N LEU A 19 68.37 -15.40 -8.14
CA LEU A 19 67.13 -16.03 -7.68
C LEU A 19 67.25 -16.65 -6.27
N MET A 20 66.19 -16.51 -5.47
CA MET A 20 65.94 -17.27 -4.25
C MET A 20 64.88 -18.36 -4.50
N PRO A 21 65.02 -19.59 -3.95
CA PRO A 21 63.99 -20.61 -3.90
C PRO A 21 63.21 -20.58 -2.57
N GLY A 22 61.91 -20.92 -2.60
CA GLY A 22 61.07 -21.14 -1.41
C GLY A 22 60.83 -19.88 -0.56
N GLU A 23 59.77 -19.69 0.22
CA GLU A 23 58.93 -20.63 0.95
C GLU A 23 57.49 -20.09 1.01
N ALA A 24 56.58 -21.02 1.27
CA ALA A 24 55.18 -20.77 1.56
C ALA A 24 55.00 -19.72 2.66
N ALA A 25 54.36 -18.61 2.32
CA ALA A 25 53.65 -17.79 3.30
C ALA A 25 52.19 -17.70 2.85
N ALA A 26 51.36 -18.50 3.50
CA ALA A 26 49.92 -18.30 3.57
C ALA A 26 49.65 -16.91 4.15
N GLN A 27 49.59 -15.88 3.30
CA GLN A 27 49.31 -14.54 3.75
C GLN A 27 48.08 -13.95 3.09
N ARG A 28 47.14 -13.76 4.00
CA ARG A 28 46.16 -12.69 4.01
C ARG A 28 45.03 -12.99 3.04
N ARG A 29 44.00 -13.66 3.58
CA ARG A 29 42.60 -13.34 3.27
C ARG A 29 42.54 -11.83 3.09
N GLN A 30 42.58 -11.38 1.84
CA GLN A 30 42.26 -10.00 1.53
C GLN A 30 40.84 -9.85 2.05
N GLN A 31 40.72 -9.08 3.12
CA GLN A 31 39.45 -8.58 3.60
C GLN A 31 38.76 -8.00 2.37
N MET A 32 37.78 -8.73 1.84
CA MET A 32 36.97 -8.19 0.77
C MET A 32 36.31 -6.94 1.36
N PRO A 33 36.38 -5.79 0.68
CA PRO A 33 35.64 -4.62 1.10
C PRO A 33 34.17 -5.04 1.25
N SER A 34 33.58 -4.71 2.40
CA SER A 34 32.17 -4.96 2.62
C SER A 34 31.38 -4.26 1.51
N ARG A 35 30.32 -4.93 1.04
CA ARG A 35 29.36 -4.47 0.02
C ARG A 35 28.80 -3.05 0.24
N SER A 36 29.09 -2.44 1.38
CA SER A 36 28.84 -1.05 1.77
C SER A 36 29.57 0.01 0.92
N GLU A 37 30.66 -0.34 0.21
CA GLU A 37 31.49 0.64 -0.52
C GLU A 37 31.13 0.80 -2.01
N LEU A 38 30.35 -0.13 -2.57
CA LEU A 38 29.70 0.06 -3.86
C LEU A 38 28.44 0.86 -3.60
N GLY A 39 28.54 2.18 -3.76
CA GLY A 39 27.47 3.17 -3.62
C GLY A 39 26.13 2.63 -4.13
N GLY A 40 25.35 2.08 -3.21
CA GLY A 40 23.97 1.72 -3.42
C GLY A 40 23.21 3.01 -3.44
N GLY A 41 23.11 3.62 -4.63
CA GLY A 41 21.96 4.45 -4.93
C GLY A 41 20.75 3.66 -4.46
N GLN A 42 20.05 4.22 -3.48
CA GLN A 42 18.81 3.67 -2.99
C GLN A 42 17.88 3.67 -4.20
N THR A 43 17.85 2.57 -4.95
CA THR A 43 16.72 2.31 -5.81
C THR A 43 15.59 2.05 -4.83
N GLU A 44 14.94 3.12 -4.40
CA GLU A 44 13.60 3.08 -3.83
C GLU A 44 12.77 2.29 -4.83
N ILE A 45 12.65 0.99 -4.59
CA ILE A 45 11.69 0.13 -5.26
C ILE A 45 10.37 0.87 -5.01
N PRO A 46 9.69 1.39 -6.06
CA PRO A 46 8.45 2.13 -5.86
C PRO A 46 7.54 1.23 -5.04
N GLN A 47 7.19 1.67 -3.83
CA GLN A 47 6.44 0.83 -2.90
C GLN A 47 5.11 0.52 -3.57
N ALA A 48 5.00 -0.68 -4.13
CA ALA A 48 3.76 -1.17 -4.71
C ALA A 48 2.73 -1.10 -3.59
N GLN A 49 1.77 -0.18 -3.74
CA GLN A 49 0.70 0.06 -2.78
C GLN A 49 0.16 -1.29 -2.31
N GLN A 50 0.38 -1.63 -1.05
CA GLN A 50 0.10 -2.96 -0.53
C GLN A 50 -1.40 -3.24 -0.68
N GLU A 51 -1.76 -4.29 -1.42
CA GLU A 51 -3.14 -4.57 -1.79
C GLU A 51 -3.96 -4.89 -0.53
N LYS A 52 -4.96 -4.06 -0.23
CA LYS A 52 -5.84 -4.26 0.93
C LYS A 52 -6.90 -5.31 0.61
N THR A 53 -7.27 -6.11 1.61
CA THR A 53 -8.38 -7.07 1.49
C THR A 53 -9.72 -6.40 1.75
N PHE A 54 -10.70 -6.61 0.88
CA PHE A 54 -12.04 -6.06 1.08
C PHE A 54 -12.72 -6.71 2.31
N PRO A 55 -13.34 -5.93 3.19
CA PRO A 55 -13.95 -6.42 4.44
C PRO A 55 -15.32 -7.08 4.20
N LEU A 56 -15.32 -8.31 3.69
CA LEU A 56 -16.53 -9.12 3.51
C LEU A 56 -17.17 -9.50 4.85
N GLY A 57 -18.50 -9.54 4.89
CA GLY A 57 -19.30 -9.84 6.08
C GLY A 57 -19.38 -8.70 7.09
N ALA A 58 -18.80 -7.54 6.79
CA ALA A 58 -18.94 -6.35 7.63
C ALA A 58 -20.14 -5.49 7.20
N SER A 59 -20.85 -4.95 8.18
CA SER A 59 -21.90 -3.95 7.97
C SER A 59 -21.30 -2.54 7.93
N TRP A 60 -21.80 -1.72 7.01
CA TRP A 60 -21.35 -0.35 6.79
C TRP A 60 -22.56 0.60 6.77
N SER A 61 -22.39 1.81 7.30
CA SER A 61 -23.37 2.89 7.21
C SER A 61 -22.77 4.08 6.48
N VAL A 62 -23.52 4.67 5.55
CA VAL A 62 -23.06 5.84 4.78
C VAL A 62 -23.00 7.05 5.70
N VAL A 63 -21.83 7.70 5.76
CA VAL A 63 -21.60 8.93 6.53
C VAL A 63 -21.35 10.14 5.64
N GLN A 64 -20.88 9.93 4.41
CA GLN A 64 -20.75 10.99 3.41
C GLN A 64 -21.12 10.49 2.01
N LEU A 65 -21.75 11.37 1.24
CA LEU A 65 -22.09 11.20 -0.17
C LEU A 65 -21.54 12.41 -0.94
N ASN A 66 -20.59 12.19 -1.84
CA ASN A 66 -19.94 13.24 -2.63
C ASN A 66 -19.37 14.38 -1.77
N GLY A 67 -18.69 14.01 -0.68
CA GLY A 67 -18.13 14.95 0.31
C GLY A 67 -19.16 15.57 1.26
N LYS A 68 -20.46 15.47 0.96
CA LYS A 68 -21.52 16.00 1.83
C LYS A 68 -21.82 15.01 2.95
N PRO A 69 -21.84 15.45 4.22
CA PRO A 69 -22.18 14.57 5.32
C PRO A 69 -23.65 14.18 5.28
N VAL A 70 -23.94 12.96 5.75
CA VAL A 70 -25.29 12.39 5.84
C VAL A 70 -25.62 12.23 7.31
N TYR A 71 -26.60 13.00 7.81
CA TYR A 71 -27.00 12.99 9.23
C TYR A 71 -28.48 12.61 9.42
N ASP A 72 -29.37 13.13 8.58
CA ASP A 72 -30.82 12.97 8.67
C ASP A 72 -31.36 11.75 7.92
N ARG A 73 -30.50 11.09 7.13
CA ARG A 73 -30.84 9.91 6.34
C ARG A 73 -29.97 8.73 6.77
N ARG A 74 -30.50 7.53 6.61
CA ARG A 74 -29.77 6.28 6.86
C ARG A 74 -29.63 5.51 5.55
N ALA A 75 -28.41 5.14 5.20
CA ALA A 75 -28.14 4.14 4.19
C ALA A 75 -27.10 3.15 4.71
N THR A 76 -27.27 1.88 4.39
CA THR A 76 -26.40 0.79 4.84
C THR A 76 -25.96 -0.08 3.69
N LEU A 77 -24.83 -0.75 3.87
CA LEU A 77 -24.27 -1.70 2.93
C LEU A 77 -23.61 -2.85 3.70
N LEU A 78 -23.98 -4.08 3.37
CA LEU A 78 -23.30 -5.29 3.78
C LEU A 78 -22.99 -6.08 2.51
N ILE A 79 -21.75 -6.51 2.34
CA ILE A 79 -21.36 -7.44 1.28
C ILE A 79 -20.98 -8.75 1.95
N ASP A 80 -21.76 -9.80 1.73
CA ASP A 80 -21.51 -11.10 2.35
C ASP A 80 -20.42 -11.90 1.63
N LYS A 81 -20.07 -13.08 2.19
CA LYS A 81 -19.04 -13.96 1.64
C LYS A 81 -19.44 -14.59 0.30
N ASN A 82 -20.71 -14.55 -0.08
CA ASN A 82 -21.23 -14.99 -1.38
C ASN A 82 -21.24 -13.85 -2.41
N LEU A 83 -20.59 -12.73 -2.10
CA LEU A 83 -20.47 -11.55 -2.99
C LEU A 83 -21.82 -10.89 -3.30
N ARG A 84 -22.78 -11.05 -2.38
CA ARG A 84 -24.06 -10.35 -2.45
C ARG A 84 -24.03 -9.14 -1.53
N GLY A 85 -24.21 -7.97 -2.15
CA GLY A 85 -24.45 -6.70 -1.49
C GLY A 85 -25.92 -6.55 -1.12
N THR A 86 -26.21 -6.27 0.14
CA THR A 86 -27.57 -5.96 0.63
C THR A 86 -27.52 -4.75 1.55
N GLY A 87 -28.65 -4.05 1.68
CA GLY A 87 -28.73 -2.92 2.58
C GLY A 87 -30.00 -2.11 2.45
N PHE A 88 -29.99 -0.96 3.10
CA PHE A 88 -31.04 0.04 3.04
C PHE A 88 -30.55 1.27 2.29
N GLY A 89 -31.33 1.75 1.32
CA GLY A 89 -30.98 2.87 0.44
C GLY A 89 -31.49 4.24 0.92
N GLY A 90 -32.25 4.29 2.02
CA GLY A 90 -32.89 5.52 2.52
C GLY A 90 -34.41 5.45 2.51
N CYS A 91 -35.01 4.80 1.51
CA CYS A 91 -36.45 4.53 1.44
C CYS A 91 -36.75 3.02 1.35
N ASN A 92 -36.04 2.36 0.44
CA ASN A 92 -36.16 0.96 0.06
C ASN A 92 -34.97 0.15 0.54
N THR A 93 -35.18 -1.16 0.67
CA THR A 93 -34.05 -2.09 0.75
C THR A 93 -33.61 -2.44 -0.66
N PHE A 94 -32.31 -2.71 -0.80
CA PHE A 94 -31.73 -3.07 -2.09
C PHE A 94 -30.88 -4.34 -1.96
N SER A 95 -30.67 -4.98 -3.10
CA SER A 95 -29.68 -6.03 -3.26
C SER A 95 -28.99 -5.92 -4.61
N ALA A 96 -27.71 -6.28 -4.65
CA ALA A 96 -26.90 -6.28 -5.86
C ALA A 96 -25.78 -7.30 -5.71
N SER A 97 -25.23 -7.78 -6.81
CA SER A 97 -23.95 -8.49 -6.77
C SER A 97 -22.82 -7.47 -6.62
N ALA A 98 -21.82 -7.75 -5.80
CA ALA A 98 -20.67 -6.88 -5.60
C ALA A 98 -19.39 -7.71 -5.49
N TYR A 99 -18.50 -7.53 -6.47
CA TYR A 99 -17.31 -8.33 -6.66
C TYR A 99 -16.06 -7.48 -6.37
N PRO A 100 -15.38 -7.67 -5.23
CA PRO A 100 -14.06 -7.12 -5.02
C PRO A 100 -13.08 -7.75 -6.00
N LEU A 101 -12.31 -6.92 -6.69
CA LEU A 101 -11.34 -7.31 -7.70
C LEU A 101 -9.92 -6.92 -7.25
N ARG A 102 -8.93 -7.29 -8.06
CA ARG A 102 -7.54 -6.89 -7.83
C ARG A 102 -7.37 -5.37 -7.85
N GLN A 103 -6.26 -4.90 -7.29
CA GLN A 103 -5.90 -3.47 -7.26
C GLN A 103 -6.97 -2.61 -6.58
N GLN A 104 -7.63 -3.17 -5.57
CA GLN A 104 -8.70 -2.51 -4.80
C GLN A 104 -9.83 -2.00 -5.71
N ALA A 105 -10.13 -2.72 -6.80
CA ALA A 105 -11.30 -2.47 -7.61
C ALA A 105 -12.54 -3.14 -7.01
N LEU A 106 -13.73 -2.57 -7.28
CA LEU A 106 -15.02 -3.13 -6.88
C LEU A 106 -15.99 -2.99 -8.05
N ALA A 107 -16.52 -4.12 -8.52
CA ALA A 107 -17.56 -4.17 -9.54
C ALA A 107 -18.92 -4.40 -8.89
N VAL A 108 -19.86 -3.47 -9.09
CA VAL A 108 -21.23 -3.57 -8.61
C VAL A 108 -22.16 -3.87 -9.79
N GLY A 109 -22.92 -4.95 -9.68
CA GLY A 109 -23.87 -5.40 -10.67
C GLY A 109 -25.19 -4.61 -10.67
N PRO A 110 -26.21 -5.10 -11.38
CA PRO A 110 -27.54 -4.53 -11.33
C PRO A 110 -28.10 -4.50 -9.91
N ILE A 111 -28.75 -3.38 -9.56
CA ILE A 111 -29.37 -3.18 -8.25
C ILE A 111 -30.86 -3.48 -8.36
N ALA A 112 -31.33 -4.43 -7.56
CA ALA A 112 -32.74 -4.69 -7.32
C ALA A 112 -33.19 -3.93 -6.07
N LEU A 113 -34.37 -3.30 -6.12
CA LEU A 113 -34.93 -2.53 -5.02
C LEU A 113 -36.34 -3.01 -4.70
N THR A 114 -36.74 -2.91 -3.44
CA THR A 114 -38.17 -2.97 -3.07
C THR A 114 -38.91 -1.73 -3.55
N LYS A 115 -40.24 -1.75 -3.48
CA LYS A 115 -41.09 -0.58 -3.73
C LYS A 115 -41.86 -0.20 -2.49
N ARG A 116 -41.47 0.92 -1.87
CA ARG A 116 -42.15 1.57 -0.76
C ARG A 116 -42.40 3.05 -1.12
N SER A 117 -43.50 3.59 -0.62
CA SER A 117 -43.79 5.02 -0.70
C SER A 117 -43.07 5.78 0.41
N CYS A 118 -42.28 6.79 0.05
CA CYS A 118 -41.56 7.68 0.96
C CYS A 118 -41.69 9.15 0.50
N ASP A 119 -41.20 10.08 1.32
CA ASP A 119 -41.10 11.48 0.93
C ASP A 119 -40.13 11.68 -0.26
N LYS A 120 -40.30 12.79 -0.97
CA LYS A 120 -39.47 13.13 -2.14
C LYS A 120 -37.97 13.19 -1.79
N GLY A 121 -37.62 13.70 -0.61
CA GLY A 121 -36.23 13.79 -0.18
C GLY A 121 -35.58 12.42 0.05
N ALA A 122 -36.30 11.46 0.63
CA ALA A 122 -35.82 10.09 0.79
C ALA A 122 -35.55 9.41 -0.55
N LEU A 123 -36.45 9.60 -1.51
CA LEU A 123 -36.32 9.02 -2.86
C LEU A 123 -35.14 9.62 -3.63
N GLU A 124 -34.93 10.94 -3.54
CA GLU A 124 -33.80 11.60 -4.18
C GLU A 124 -32.47 11.17 -3.56
N PHE A 125 -32.41 11.07 -2.23
CA PHE A 125 -31.24 10.55 -1.53
C PHE A 125 -30.94 9.10 -1.94
N GLU A 126 -31.94 8.23 -1.97
CA GLU A 126 -31.80 6.84 -2.40
C GLU A 126 -31.26 6.74 -3.83
N ARG A 127 -31.84 7.52 -4.75
CA ARG A 127 -31.38 7.57 -6.13
C ARG A 127 -29.92 8.01 -6.21
N ALA A 128 -29.51 9.03 -5.47
CA ALA A 128 -28.14 9.52 -5.47
C ALA A 128 -27.17 8.47 -4.89
N PHE A 129 -27.52 7.86 -3.76
CA PHE A 129 -26.73 6.81 -3.12
C PHE A 129 -26.56 5.58 -4.03
N LEU A 130 -27.65 5.04 -4.58
CA LEU A 130 -27.59 3.84 -5.40
C LEU A 130 -26.92 4.08 -6.76
N THR A 131 -27.06 5.28 -7.31
CA THR A 131 -26.29 5.70 -8.49
C THR A 131 -24.79 5.70 -8.21
N ALA A 132 -24.38 6.31 -7.09
CA ALA A 132 -22.97 6.32 -6.69
C ALA A 132 -22.45 4.90 -6.42
N LEU A 133 -23.23 4.07 -5.71
CA LEU A 133 -22.87 2.69 -5.40
C LEU A 133 -22.66 1.87 -6.68
N ARG A 134 -23.59 1.93 -7.64
CA ARG A 134 -23.48 1.22 -8.93
C ARG A 134 -22.30 1.70 -9.77
N ALA A 135 -21.98 2.99 -9.70
CA ALA A 135 -20.88 3.58 -10.45
C ALA A 135 -19.50 3.35 -9.82
N THR A 136 -19.43 2.71 -8.64
CA THR A 136 -18.17 2.38 -7.97
C THR A 136 -17.25 1.58 -8.89
N ARG A 137 -15.97 1.94 -8.86
CA ARG A 137 -14.88 1.25 -9.57
C ARG A 137 -13.75 0.87 -8.65
N ASN A 138 -13.48 1.70 -7.65
CA ASN A 138 -12.40 1.50 -6.69
C ASN A 138 -12.94 1.63 -5.27
N TRP A 139 -12.26 0.98 -4.34
CA TRP A 139 -12.53 1.10 -2.93
C TRP A 139 -11.23 1.30 -2.16
N ASP A 140 -11.31 1.89 -0.98
CA ASP A 140 -10.20 1.95 -0.05
C ASP A 140 -10.68 1.90 1.41
N LEU A 141 -9.80 1.48 2.30
CA LEU A 141 -10.00 1.58 3.75
C LEU A 141 -9.08 2.65 4.31
N VAL A 142 -9.67 3.76 4.76
CA VAL A 142 -8.97 4.93 5.28
C VAL A 142 -9.48 5.22 6.69
N ASN A 143 -8.62 5.13 7.70
CA ASN A 143 -8.99 5.37 9.11
C ASN A 143 -10.20 4.56 9.58
N GLY A 144 -10.31 3.29 9.15
CA GLY A 144 -11.43 2.42 9.49
C GLY A 144 -12.75 2.74 8.77
N ARG A 145 -12.75 3.68 7.83
CA ARG A 145 -13.88 3.98 6.94
C ARG A 145 -13.66 3.35 5.57
N LEU A 146 -14.73 2.79 5.02
CA LEU A 146 -14.75 2.29 3.66
C LEU A 146 -15.07 3.47 2.73
N VAL A 147 -14.16 3.77 1.81
CA VAL A 147 -14.33 4.80 0.79
C VAL A 147 -14.55 4.10 -0.54
N LEU A 148 -15.66 4.37 -1.21
CA LEU A 148 -15.98 3.86 -2.55
C LEU A 148 -15.91 5.00 -3.53
N LYS A 149 -15.14 4.84 -4.62
CA LYS A 149 -14.92 5.86 -5.65
C LYS A 149 -15.41 5.34 -6.99
N GLY A 150 -16.11 6.20 -7.72
CA GLY A 150 -16.68 5.87 -9.01
C GLY A 150 -16.97 7.10 -9.86
N ALA A 151 -17.43 6.86 -11.10
CA ALA A 151 -17.70 7.94 -12.05
C ALA A 151 -18.86 8.86 -11.62
N ALA A 152 -19.80 8.34 -10.82
CA ALA A 152 -20.92 9.13 -10.31
C ALA A 152 -20.67 9.74 -8.91
N GLY A 153 -19.45 9.56 -8.37
CA GLY A 153 -19.03 10.20 -7.13
C GLY A 153 -18.36 9.27 -6.12
N GLU A 154 -18.36 9.71 -4.87
CA GLU A 154 -17.64 9.07 -3.76
C GLU A 154 -18.59 8.82 -2.57
N LEU A 155 -18.50 7.62 -1.99
CA LEU A 155 -19.19 7.25 -0.76
C LEU A 155 -18.17 7.02 0.33
N THR A 156 -18.38 7.63 1.49
CA THR A 156 -17.65 7.27 2.70
C THR A 156 -18.59 6.57 3.66
N LEU A 157 -18.22 5.39 4.12
CA LEU A 157 -18.99 4.57 5.02
C LEU A 157 -18.22 4.27 6.30
N SER A 158 -18.89 4.33 7.44
CA SER A 158 -18.35 3.88 8.73
C SER A 158 -18.82 2.47 9.03
N ARG A 159 -17.99 1.69 9.73
CA ARG A 159 -18.38 0.35 10.18
C ARG A 159 -19.57 0.45 11.14
N SER A 160 -20.62 -0.31 10.86
CA SER A 160 -21.75 -0.54 11.76
C SER A 160 -21.45 -1.80 12.57
N LEU A 161 -21.70 -1.73 13.89
CA LEU A 161 -21.83 -2.92 14.73
C LEU A 161 -23.11 -3.68 14.37
#